data_AF-A0A352JYN6-F1
#
_entry.id   AF-A0A352JYN6-F1
#
_cell.length_a   1.000
_cell.length_b   1.000
_cell.length_c   1.000
_cell.angle_alpha   90.00
_cell.angle_beta   90.00
_cell.angle_gamma   90.00
#
_symmetry.space_group_name_H-M   'P 1'
#
loop_
_entity.id
_entity.type
_entity.pdbx_description
1 polymer ?
#
loop_
_entity_poly.entity_id
_entity_poly.type
_entity_poly.pdbx_seq_one_letter_code
_entity_poly.pdbx_strand_id
1 'polypeptide(L)'
;MHPMTTSDLFLLLQQLGLPADLKPELSQLFDAIDAGHTALQLDRASEESWSRALNQKDLSQLLAVNHQFLQIRRHSAQEKRVALELRRRALTRINSAPIDPLHFMPHFYPFCKTYRC
;
A
#
# COMPACT_ATOMS: atom_id res chain seq x y z
N MET A 1 24.22 13.71 18.63
CA MET A 1 23.28 13.82 17.48
C MET A 1 22.10 14.64 17.97
N HIS A 2 21.84 15.81 17.39
CA HIS A 2 20.60 16.54 17.68
C HIS A 2 19.44 15.87 16.92
N PRO A 3 18.29 15.62 17.58
CA PRO A 3 17.11 15.12 16.88
C PRO A 3 16.67 16.17 15.87
N MET A 4 16.57 15.77 14.61
CA MET A 4 16.05 16.63 13.54
C MET A 4 14.57 16.90 13.80
N THR A 5 14.17 18.17 13.83
CA THR A 5 12.76 18.55 14.01
C THR A 5 12.02 18.52 12.66
N THR A 6 10.69 18.48 12.69
CA THR A 6 9.84 18.58 11.49
C THR A 6 10.08 19.88 10.72
N SER A 7 10.41 20.97 11.43
CA SER A 7 10.79 22.25 10.82
C SER A 7 12.11 22.15 10.05
N ASP A 8 13.12 21.47 10.59
CA ASP A 8 14.41 21.27 9.92
C ASP A 8 14.24 20.42 8.66
N LEU A 9 13.43 19.37 8.74
CA LEU A 9 13.13 18.51 7.59
C LEU A 9 12.35 19.26 6.51
N PHE A 10 11.41 20.13 6.88
CA PHE A 10 10.72 20.98 5.91
C PHE A 10 11.69 21.92 5.19
N LEU A 11 12.62 22.55 5.93
CA LEU A 11 13.65 23.40 5.32
C LEU A 11 14.52 22.62 4.31
N LEU A 12 14.89 21.38 4.64
CA LEU A 12 15.60 20.51 3.70
C LEU A 12 14.77 20.21 2.46
N LEU A 13 13.48 19.91 2.62
CA LEU A 13 12.61 19.64 1.48
C LEU A 13 12.37 20.88 0.61
N GLN A 14 12.31 22.08 1.21
CA GLN A 14 12.27 23.33 0.46
C GLN A 14 13.54 23.54 -0.37
N GLN A 15 14.72 23.22 0.17
CA GLN A 15 15.98 23.27 -0.57
C GLN A 15 16.00 22.29 -1.76
N LEU A 16 15.26 21.17 -1.64
CA LEU A 16 15.04 20.21 -2.72
C LEU A 16 13.92 20.62 -3.69
N GLY A 17 13.35 21.82 -3.53
CA GLY A 17 12.35 22.39 -4.43
C GLY A 17 10.90 22.19 -4.02
N LEU A 18 10.62 21.78 -2.77
CA LEU A 18 9.25 21.64 -2.27
C LEU A 18 8.59 23.04 -2.15
N PRO A 19 7.45 23.27 -2.80
CA PRO A 19 6.68 24.50 -2.65
C PRO A 19 6.21 24.74 -1.21
N ALA A 20 6.23 26.00 -0.77
CA ALA A 20 5.92 26.35 0.62
C ALA A 20 4.45 26.14 1.01
N ASP A 21 3.55 26.20 0.02
CA ASP A 21 2.11 25.95 0.13
C ASP A 21 1.79 24.49 0.49
N LEU A 22 2.70 23.54 0.22
CA LEU A 22 2.52 22.12 0.55
C LEU A 22 2.98 21.73 1.97
N LYS A 23 3.45 22.72 2.76
CA LYS A 23 3.86 22.52 4.16
C LYS A 23 2.76 21.92 5.05
N PRO A 24 1.50 22.39 4.98
CA PRO A 24 0.45 21.90 5.87
C PRO A 24 0.20 20.39 5.68
N GLU A 25 0.08 19.92 4.43
CA GLU A 25 -0.14 18.51 4.12
C GLU A 25 1.07 17.66 4.51
N LEU A 26 2.29 18.18 4.33
CA LEU A 26 3.48 17.47 4.79
C LEU A 26 3.51 17.32 6.32
N SER A 27 3.13 18.36 7.06
CA SER A 27 3.06 18.31 8.52
C SER A 27 2.00 17.30 8.97
N GLN A 28 0.81 17.34 8.35
CA GLN A 28 -0.26 16.37 8.59
C GLN A 28 0.15 14.93 8.26
N LEU A 29 0.98 14.72 7.23
CA LEU A 29 1.52 13.39 6.93
C LEU A 29 2.39 12.87 8.09
N PHE A 30 3.25 13.70 8.66
CA PHE A 30 4.08 13.29 9.79
C PHE A 30 3.25 13.05 11.04
N ASP A 31 2.29 13.92 11.33
CA ASP A 31 1.35 13.71 12.44
C ASP A 31 0.57 12.40 12.27
N ALA A 32 0.14 12.09 11.04
CA ALA A 32 -0.52 10.84 10.73
C ALA A 32 0.40 9.62 10.93
N ILE A 33 1.68 9.74 10.58
CA ILE A 33 2.69 8.69 10.79
C ILE A 33 2.97 8.47 12.27
N ASP A 34 3.07 9.53 13.06
CA ASP A 34 3.23 9.45 14.50
C ASP A 34 2.00 8.82 15.17
N ALA A 35 0.81 8.99 14.59
CA ALA A 35 -0.42 8.30 14.98
C ALA A 35 -0.53 6.85 14.47
N GLY A 36 0.46 6.37 13.69
CA GLY A 36 0.52 4.99 13.18
C GLY A 36 -0.08 4.78 11.79
N HIS A 37 -0.47 5.83 11.08
CA HIS A 37 -0.88 5.75 9.68
C HIS A 37 0.34 5.73 8.76
N THR A 38 0.20 5.17 7.55
CA THR A 38 1.29 5.11 6.57
C THR A 38 1.17 6.18 5.48
N ALA A 39 0.03 6.88 5.44
CA ALA A 39 -0.39 7.76 4.37
C ALA A 39 -1.30 8.89 4.86
N LEU A 40 -1.30 10.00 4.14
CA LEU A 40 -2.28 11.07 4.25
C LEU A 40 -3.18 11.06 3.01
N GLN A 41 -4.50 11.08 3.20
CA GLN A 41 -5.43 11.27 2.10
C GLN A 41 -5.43 12.73 1.65
N LEU A 42 -5.25 12.95 0.36
CA LEU A 42 -5.32 14.26 -0.28
C LEU A 42 -6.70 14.46 -0.90
N ASP A 43 -7.13 15.71 -0.95
CA ASP A 43 -8.17 16.09 -1.89
C ASP A 43 -7.61 16.15 -3.32
N ARG A 44 -8.50 16.30 -4.30
CA ARG A 44 -8.11 16.28 -5.72
C ARG A 44 -7.18 17.42 -6.11
N ALA A 45 -7.38 18.61 -5.53
CA ALA A 45 -6.56 19.78 -5.84
C ALA A 45 -5.13 19.59 -5.31
N SER A 46 -5.01 19.11 -4.07
CA SER A 46 -3.74 18.80 -3.43
C SER A 46 -3.03 17.66 -4.14
N GLU A 47 -3.75 16.61 -4.57
CA GLU A 47 -3.17 15.52 -5.36
C GLU A 47 -2.48 16.03 -6.63
N GLU A 48 -3.11 16.95 -7.36
CA GLU A 48 -2.52 17.56 -8.55
C GLU A 48 -1.29 18.41 -8.22
N SER A 49 -1.37 19.24 -7.18
CA SER A 49 -0.24 20.07 -6.72
C SER A 49 0.96 19.22 -6.29
N TRP A 50 0.72 18.17 -5.51
CA TRP A 50 1.74 17.21 -5.11
C TRP A 50 2.30 16.44 -6.29
N SER A 51 1.46 15.99 -7.23
CA SER A 51 1.94 15.30 -8.44
C SER A 51 2.85 16.18 -9.29
N ARG A 52 2.54 17.49 -9.39
CA ARG A 52 3.41 18.46 -10.06
C ARG A 52 4.73 18.66 -9.30
N ALA A 53 4.68 18.83 -7.99
CA ALA A 53 5.88 19.01 -7.17
C ALA A 53 6.81 17.78 -7.23
N LEU A 54 6.24 16.57 -7.21
CA LEU A 54 6.97 15.31 -7.25
C LEU A 54 7.51 14.93 -8.64
N ASN A 55 7.24 15.71 -9.69
CA ASN A 55 7.95 15.55 -10.97
C ASN A 55 9.44 15.91 -10.86
N GLN A 56 9.84 16.63 -9.80
CA GLN A 56 11.25 16.88 -9.50
C GLN A 56 11.91 15.60 -8.98
N LYS A 57 13.06 15.24 -9.57
CA LYS A 57 13.74 13.95 -9.32
C LYS A 57 14.04 13.71 -7.84
N ASP A 58 14.44 14.73 -7.09
CA ASP A 58 14.91 14.56 -5.72
C ASP A 58 13.76 14.32 -4.73
N LEU A 59 12.68 15.09 -4.82
CA LEU A 59 11.49 14.90 -3.98
C LEU A 59 10.82 13.55 -4.24
N SER A 60 10.82 13.10 -5.50
CA SER A 60 10.23 11.82 -5.90
C SER A 60 10.90 10.59 -5.27
N GLN A 61 12.13 10.75 -4.74
CA GLN A 61 12.84 9.69 -4.02
C GLN A 61 12.39 9.57 -2.56
N LEU A 62 11.84 10.64 -1.99
CA LEU A 62 11.44 10.72 -0.57
C LEU A 62 9.93 10.54 -0.39
N LEU A 63 9.15 11.10 -1.31
CA LEU A 63 7.70 11.15 -1.23
C LEU A 63 7.07 10.54 -2.49
N ALA A 64 5.88 9.99 -2.32
CA ALA A 64 5.09 9.41 -3.39
C ALA A 64 3.62 9.78 -3.20
N VAL A 65 2.95 10.04 -4.32
CA VAL A 65 1.49 10.09 -4.37
C VAL A 65 1.00 8.82 -5.06
N ASN A 66 0.02 8.15 -4.45
CA ASN A 66 -0.59 6.95 -5.00
C ASN A 66 -2.10 6.98 -4.74
N HIS A 67 -2.92 7.01 -5.80
CA HIS A 67 -4.38 7.00 -5.72
C HIS A 67 -4.94 7.97 -4.64
N GLN A 68 -4.59 9.26 -4.72
CA GLN A 68 -4.97 10.29 -3.72
C GLN A 68 -4.30 10.19 -2.35
N PHE A 69 -3.35 9.29 -2.15
CA PHE A 69 -2.62 9.20 -0.88
C PHE A 69 -1.19 9.71 -1.02
N LEU A 70 -0.84 10.69 -0.20
CA LEU A 70 0.55 11.10 0.01
C LEU A 70 1.22 10.16 1.01
N GLN A 71 2.41 9.69 0.67
CA GLN A 71 3.17 8.74 1.48
C GLN A 71 4.66 9.05 1.43
N ILE A 72 5.37 8.61 2.46
CA ILE A 72 6.82 8.41 2.35
C ILE A 72 7.07 7.27 1.36
N ARG A 73 8.03 7.46 0.43
CA ARG A 73 8.39 6.49 -0.61
C ARG A 73 8.63 5.08 -0.07
N ARG A 74 9.26 4.99 1.10
CA ARG A 74 9.51 3.72 1.79
C ARG A 74 8.22 2.99 2.16
N HIS A 75 7.23 3.69 2.71
CA HIS A 75 5.94 3.11 3.07
C HIS A 75 5.20 2.61 1.82
N SER A 76 5.14 3.46 0.79
CA SER A 76 4.52 3.10 -0.50
C SER A 76 5.16 1.84 -1.12
N ALA A 77 6.49 1.75 -1.13
CA ALA A 77 7.21 0.58 -1.63
C ALA A 77 6.96 -0.68 -0.78
N GLN A 78 6.82 -0.53 0.53
CA GLN A 78 6.50 -1.63 1.44
C GLN A 78 5.08 -2.16 1.20
N GLU A 79 4.08 -1.27 1.14
CA GLU A 79 2.70 -1.63 0.83
C GLU A 79 2.58 -2.33 -0.53
N LYS A 80 3.26 -1.82 -1.56
CA LYS A 80 3.26 -2.45 -2.89
C LYS A 80 3.83 -3.88 -2.86
N ARG A 81 4.89 -4.13 -2.09
CA ARG A 81 5.47 -5.48 -1.93
C ARG A 81 4.49 -6.42 -1.23
N VAL A 82 3.84 -5.95 -0.16
CA VAL A 82 2.84 -6.74 0.58
C VAL A 82 1.64 -7.06 -0.30
N ALA A 83 1.08 -6.06 -0.98
CA ALA A 83 -0.05 -6.22 -1.89
C ALA A 83 0.26 -7.19 -3.04
N LEU A 84 1.46 -7.11 -3.63
CA LEU A 84 1.91 -8.03 -4.66
C LEU A 84 1.95 -9.48 -4.18
N GLU A 85 2.52 -9.71 -3.00
CA GLU A 85 2.62 -11.06 -2.42
C GLU A 85 1.25 -11.63 -2.06
N LEU A 86 0.38 -10.82 -1.45
CA LEU A 86 -1.01 -11.23 -1.16
C LEU A 86 -1.77 -11.58 -2.43
N ARG A 87 -1.63 -10.78 -3.50
CA ARG A 87 -2.24 -11.05 -4.80
C ARG A 87 -1.74 -12.35 -5.41
N ARG A 88 -0.42 -12.61 -5.37
CA ARG A 88 0.16 -13.89 -5.83
C ARG A 88 -0.48 -15.07 -5.10
N ARG A 89 -0.51 -15.03 -3.77
CA ARG A 89 -1.11 -16.10 -2.94
C ARG A 89 -2.59 -16.32 -3.23
N ALA A 90 -3.35 -15.24 -3.45
CA ALA A 90 -4.76 -15.34 -3.80
C ALA A 90 -4.94 -16.09 -5.13
N LEU A 91 -4.16 -15.75 -6.17
CA LEU A 91 -4.22 -16.41 -7.47
C LEU A 91 -3.77 -17.88 -7.40
N THR A 92 -2.74 -18.20 -6.60
CA THR A 92 -2.28 -19.59 -6.43
C THR A 92 -3.31 -20.45 -5.70
N ARG A 93 -4.07 -19.91 -4.73
CA ARG A 93 -5.16 -20.64 -4.05
C ARG A 93 -6.35 -20.94 -4.96
N ILE A 94 -6.62 -20.10 -5.96
CA ILE A 94 -7.71 -20.33 -6.93
C ILE A 94 -7.34 -21.47 -7.90
N ASN A 95 -6.04 -21.69 -8.13
CA ASN A 95 -5.52 -22.85 -8.87
C ASN A 95 -5.29 -24.06 -7.95
N SER A 96 -6.20 -24.33 -7.00
CA SER A 96 -6.28 -25.68 -6.44
C SER A 96 -6.55 -26.63 -7.59
N ALA A 97 -5.56 -27.46 -7.94
CA ALA A 97 -5.73 -28.53 -8.92
C ALA A 97 -7.05 -29.27 -8.63
N PRO A 98 -7.82 -29.66 -9.66
CA PRO A 98 -9.03 -30.44 -9.43
C PRO A 98 -8.65 -31.63 -8.55
N ILE A 99 -9.18 -31.64 -7.33
CA ILE A 99 -9.01 -32.75 -6.41
C ILE A 99 -9.78 -33.89 -7.07
N ASP A 100 -9.06 -34.82 -7.69
CA ASP A 100 -9.68 -36.05 -8.19
C ASP A 100 -10.15 -36.86 -6.97
N PRO A 101 -11.47 -36.97 -6.73
CA PRO A 101 -11.98 -37.68 -5.56
C PRO A 101 -11.59 -39.15 -5.57
N LEU A 102 -11.34 -39.74 -6.75
CA LEU A 102 -10.91 -41.13 -6.90
C LEU A 102 -9.47 -41.35 -6.41
N HIS A 103 -8.66 -40.29 -6.36
CA HIS A 103 -7.28 -40.37 -5.88
C HIS A 103 -7.19 -40.36 -4.35
N PHE A 104 -8.14 -39.71 -3.67
CA PHE A 104 -8.17 -39.61 -2.19
C PHE A 104 -9.17 -40.59 -1.54
N MET A 105 -10.14 -41.10 -2.30
CA MET A 105 -11.09 -42.13 -1.86
C MET A 105 -11.12 -43.29 -2.86
N PRO A 106 -10.12 -44.19 -2.85
CA PRO A 106 -10.06 -45.33 -3.78
C PRO A 106 -11.21 -46.35 -3.59
N HIS A 107 -11.99 -46.22 -2.52
CA HIS A 107 -13.16 -47.06 -2.25
C HIS A 107 -14.42 -46.21 -2.04
N PHE A 108 -14.96 -45.69 -3.15
CA PHE A 108 -16.34 -45.20 -3.17
C PHE A 108 -17.29 -46.40 -3.06
N TYR A 109 -17.59 -46.85 -1.85
CA TYR A 109 -18.68 -47.80 -1.63
C TYR A 109 -20.02 -47.08 -1.87
N PRO A 110 -20.87 -47.53 -2.81
CA PRO A 110 -22.21 -46.99 -2.93
C PRO A 110 -22.99 -47.42 -1.70
N PHE A 111 -23.25 -46.47 -0.80
CA PHE A 111 -24.08 -46.71 0.38
C PHE A 111 -25.53 -46.99 -0.09
N CYS A 112 -25.92 -48.27 0.07
CA CYS A 112 -27.27 -48.79 0.29
C CYS A 112 -28.42 -48.38 -0.65
N LYS A 113 -28.85 -49.36 -1.46
CA LYS A 113 -30.25 -49.55 -1.85
C LYS A 113 -31.13 -49.82 -0.61
N THR A 114 -32.44 -49.61 -0.83
CA THR A 114 -33.63 -50.01 -0.04
C THR A 114 -33.99 -49.17 1.18
N TYR A 115 -34.85 -48.17 0.97
CA TYR A 115 -36.09 -48.04 1.74
C TYR A 115 -37.26 -47.73 0.81
N ARG A 116 -38.30 -48.54 0.99
CA ARG A 116 -39.60 -48.58 0.35
C ARG A 116 -40.52 -47.61 1.09
N CYS A 117 -41.21 -46.73 0.36
CA CYS A 117 -42.55 -46.25 0.70
C CYS A 117 -43.36 -46.30 -0.60
#